data_AF-A0A7V2XBL3-F1
#
_entry.id   AF-A0A7V2XBL3-F1
#
_cell.length_a   1.000
_cell.length_b   1.000
_cell.length_c   1.000
_cell.angle_alpha   90.00
_cell.angle_beta   90.00
_cell.angle_gamma   90.00
#
_symmetry.space_group_name_H-M   'P 1'
#
loop_
_entity.id
_entity.type
_entity.pdbx_description
1 polymer ?
#
loop_
_entity_poly.entity_id
_entity_poly.type
_entity_poly.pdbx_seq_one_letter_code
_entity_poly.pdbx_strand_id
1 'polypeptide(L)'
;MGEKRFHTKGFISLLTFGSFLVMSVTGIVLYAAPQGRIAYWVNWKFWGLEKPQWEAVHIISCFFFVVVGVYHALNNWALLKKYLAGKVAEGLKMKKELTLSALILLAVILVPMLRVWPVTMVLDLSDYLKKSWVISKEYEPPFGHAEEVSLRVFAKRVNLDLEKSLQELKARGIQADPSDSLQKIAKVNGTSPMLLFQAIKKFEIPAEAPAQAKGPLFTPDLVDEKFAGTGVGRKTLAEMIQQTGVDPAKARERLARNRVEMKDGDTFHDAAGRRKVTPMEILKVVLVDDYELK
;
A
#
# COMPACT_ATOMS: atom_id res chain seq x y z
N MET A 1 13.99 39.92 -45.48
CA MET A 1 13.30 39.53 -44.23
C MET A 1 14.37 39.24 -43.19
N GLY A 2 14.54 40.10 -42.18
CA GLY A 2 15.56 39.88 -41.14
C GLY A 2 15.24 38.61 -40.35
N GLU A 3 16.20 37.70 -40.23
CA GLU A 3 16.06 36.50 -39.41
C GLU A 3 15.68 36.90 -37.99
N LYS A 4 14.50 36.48 -37.53
CA LYS A 4 14.09 36.67 -36.14
C LYS A 4 15.03 35.85 -35.26
N ARG A 5 15.98 36.52 -34.61
CA ARG A 5 16.90 35.89 -33.65
C ARG A 5 16.11 35.21 -32.53
N PHE A 6 16.41 33.94 -32.28
CA PHE A 6 15.80 33.17 -31.21
C PHE A 6 16.14 33.77 -29.84
N HIS A 7 15.13 34.03 -29.01
CA HIS A 7 15.29 34.61 -27.68
C HIS A 7 15.58 33.53 -26.63
N THR A 8 16.84 33.05 -26.57
CA THR A 8 17.27 31.93 -25.71
C THR A 8 16.88 32.09 -24.24
N LYS A 9 17.01 33.29 -23.65
CA LYS A 9 16.62 33.56 -22.25
C LYS A 9 15.11 33.40 -22.02
N GLY A 10 14.29 33.97 -22.91
CA GLY A 10 12.83 33.87 -22.83
C GLY A 10 12.36 32.42 -23.01
N PHE A 11 12.99 31.71 -23.95
CA PHE A 11 12.75 30.29 -24.18
C PHE A 11 13.01 29.44 -22.92
N ILE A 12 14.17 29.59 -22.26
CA ILE A 12 14.50 28.81 -21.06
C ILE A 12 13.54 29.12 -19.92
N SER A 13 13.15 30.39 -19.73
CA SER A 13 12.17 30.76 -18.72
C SER A 13 10.80 30.13 -18.98
N LEU A 14 10.31 30.15 -20.22
CA LEU A 14 9.07 29.48 -20.61
C LEU A 14 9.17 27.96 -20.42
N LEU A 15 10.32 27.37 -20.75
CA LEU A 15 10.56 25.93 -20.58
C LEU A 15 10.60 25.52 -19.12
N THR A 16 11.19 26.35 -18.25
CA THR A 16 11.21 26.15 -16.79
C THR A 16 9.80 26.22 -16.21
N PHE A 17 9.01 27.21 -16.65
CA PHE A 17 7.62 27.35 -16.21
C PHE A 17 6.73 26.20 -16.72
N GLY A 18 6.87 25.83 -17.98
CA GLY A 18 6.11 24.71 -18.56
C GLY A 18 6.44 23.38 -17.90
N SER A 19 7.71 23.11 -17.61
CA SER A 19 8.13 21.89 -16.89
C SER A 19 7.64 21.88 -15.43
N PHE A 20 7.62 23.02 -14.75
CA PHE A 20 6.98 23.16 -13.45
C PHE A 20 5.49 22.78 -13.51
N LEU A 21 4.75 23.30 -14.48
CA LEU A 21 3.32 22.99 -14.64
C LEU A 21 3.08 21.49 -14.86
N VAL A 22 3.85 20.86 -15.76
CA VAL A 22 3.74 19.41 -16.01
C VAL A 22 4.03 18.61 -14.73
N MET A 23 5.09 18.96 -14.02
CA MET A 23 5.45 18.32 -12.74
C MET A 23 4.36 18.50 -11.68
N SER A 24 3.76 19.70 -11.57
CA SER A 24 2.66 19.96 -10.63
C SER A 24 1.40 19.17 -10.97
N VAL A 25 0.98 19.17 -12.23
CA VAL A 25 -0.22 18.42 -12.67
C VAL A 25 -0.04 16.92 -12.44
N THR A 26 1.09 16.38 -12.85
CA THR A 26 1.40 14.95 -12.66
C THR A 26 1.52 14.59 -11.17
N GLY A 27 2.09 15.48 -10.34
CA GLY A 27 2.13 15.31 -8.89
C GLY A 27 0.75 15.28 -8.25
N ILE A 28 -0.18 16.15 -8.68
CA ILE A 28 -1.58 16.17 -8.19
C ILE A 28 -2.30 14.88 -8.58
N VAL A 29 -2.12 14.40 -9.83
CA VAL A 29 -2.72 13.14 -10.27
C VAL A 29 -2.21 11.98 -9.41
N LEU A 30 -0.89 11.87 -9.20
CA LEU A 30 -0.30 10.79 -8.38
C LEU A 30 -0.62 10.91 -6.89
N TYR A 31 -0.89 12.12 -6.41
CA TYR A 31 -1.33 12.36 -5.03
C TYR A 31 -2.71 11.73 -4.77
N ALA A 32 -3.62 11.78 -5.75
CA ALA A 32 -4.96 11.20 -5.67
C ALA A 32 -5.07 9.78 -6.24
N ALA A 33 -4.11 9.33 -7.05
CA ALA A 33 -4.12 8.02 -7.67
C ALA A 33 -4.12 6.89 -6.62
N PRO A 34 -4.84 5.78 -6.84
CA PRO A 34 -4.93 4.68 -5.89
C PRO A 34 -3.56 4.07 -5.57
N GLN A 35 -3.46 3.32 -4.47
CA GLN A 35 -2.25 2.54 -4.17
C GLN A 35 -1.90 1.59 -5.33
N GLY A 36 -0.61 1.32 -5.56
CA GLY A 36 -0.12 0.55 -6.72
C GLY A 36 -0.89 -0.77 -6.89
N ARG A 37 -0.96 -1.57 -5.83
CA ARG A 37 -1.74 -2.81 -5.76
C ARG A 37 -3.17 -2.66 -6.29
N ILE A 38 -3.89 -1.62 -5.88
CA ILE A 38 -5.29 -1.40 -6.32
C ILE A 38 -5.30 -0.91 -7.77
N ALA A 39 -4.41 0.03 -8.13
CA ALA A 39 -4.32 0.59 -9.46
C ALA A 39 -4.12 -0.49 -10.53
N TYR A 40 -3.23 -1.46 -10.28
CA TYR A 40 -2.99 -2.56 -11.21
C TYR A 40 -4.15 -3.57 -11.22
N TRP A 41 -4.70 -3.87 -10.05
CA TRP A 41 -5.79 -4.82 -9.90
C TRP A 41 -7.06 -4.40 -10.64
N VAL A 42 -7.42 -3.12 -10.57
CA VAL A 42 -8.61 -2.57 -11.24
C VAL A 42 -8.32 -2.03 -12.64
N ASN A 43 -7.08 -2.09 -13.10
CA ASN A 43 -6.62 -1.45 -14.34
C ASN A 43 -6.98 0.05 -14.38
N TRP A 44 -6.64 0.77 -13.31
CA TRP A 44 -6.95 2.18 -13.16
C TRP A 44 -6.31 3.01 -14.27
N LYS A 45 -7.13 3.88 -14.88
CA LYS A 45 -6.70 4.82 -15.91
C LYS A 45 -7.26 6.20 -15.62
N PHE A 46 -6.45 7.21 -15.91
CA PHE A 46 -6.87 8.61 -15.90
C PHE A 46 -6.33 9.29 -17.15
N TRP A 47 -7.22 9.95 -17.91
CA TRP A 47 -6.93 10.50 -19.25
C TRP A 47 -6.20 9.53 -20.18
N GLY A 48 -6.64 8.26 -20.18
CA GLY A 48 -6.10 7.22 -21.06
C GLY A 48 -4.76 6.61 -20.62
N LEU A 49 -4.15 7.13 -19.55
CA LEU A 49 -2.89 6.64 -19.01
C LEU A 49 -3.11 5.79 -17.76
N GLU A 50 -2.40 4.65 -17.70
CA GLU A 50 -2.27 3.80 -16.51
C GLU A 50 -1.39 4.47 -15.45
N LYS A 51 -1.49 4.02 -14.20
CA LYS A 51 -0.68 4.56 -13.11
C LYS A 51 0.85 4.57 -13.39
N PRO A 52 1.49 3.51 -13.92
CA PRO A 52 2.92 3.54 -14.25
C PRO A 52 3.28 4.60 -15.27
N GLN A 53 2.36 4.91 -16.18
CA GLN A 53 2.59 5.90 -17.21
C GLN A 53 2.55 7.30 -16.59
N TRP A 54 1.61 7.56 -15.68
CA TRP A 54 1.61 8.79 -14.87
C TRP A 54 2.88 8.92 -14.02
N GLU A 55 3.33 7.84 -13.38
CA GLU A 55 4.58 7.81 -12.62
C GLU A 55 5.79 8.12 -13.51
N ALA A 56 5.85 7.51 -14.70
CA ALA A 56 6.91 7.75 -15.67
C ALA A 56 6.94 9.22 -16.14
N VAL A 57 5.78 9.79 -16.52
CA VAL A 57 5.70 11.19 -16.93
C VAL A 57 6.14 12.11 -15.79
N HIS A 58 5.72 11.83 -14.56
CA HIS A 58 6.12 12.62 -13.39
C HIS A 58 7.64 12.58 -13.18
N ILE A 59 8.24 11.38 -13.11
CA ILE A 59 9.68 11.21 -12.87
C ILE A 59 10.52 11.91 -13.94
N ILE A 60 10.17 11.69 -15.21
CA ILE A 60 10.89 12.32 -16.33
C ILE A 60 10.70 13.84 -16.30
N SER A 61 9.52 14.34 -15.97
CA SER A 61 9.28 15.78 -15.82
C SER A 61 10.06 16.41 -14.67
N CYS A 62 10.21 15.72 -13.53
CA CYS A 62 11.03 16.15 -12.40
C CYS A 62 12.50 16.26 -12.81
N PHE A 63 13.04 15.21 -13.46
CA PHE A 63 14.41 15.21 -13.94
C PHE A 63 14.65 16.36 -14.94
N PHE A 64 13.74 16.51 -15.91
CA PHE A 64 13.79 17.58 -16.89
C PHE A 64 13.73 18.97 -16.24
N PHE A 65 12.83 19.19 -15.27
CA PHE A 65 12.71 20.44 -14.52
C PHE A 65 14.02 20.78 -13.78
N VAL A 66 14.68 19.79 -13.16
CA VAL A 66 15.98 20.01 -12.51
C VAL A 66 17.04 20.45 -13.52
N VAL A 67 17.16 19.76 -14.66
CA VAL A 67 18.15 20.10 -15.70
C VAL A 67 17.90 21.51 -16.25
N VAL A 68 16.67 21.81 -16.63
CA VAL A 68 16.29 23.13 -17.15
C VAL A 68 16.44 24.21 -16.07
N GLY A 69 16.10 23.92 -14.82
CA GLY A 69 16.26 24.82 -13.68
C GLY A 69 17.73 25.16 -13.38
N VAL A 70 18.63 24.18 -13.45
CA VAL A 70 20.09 24.42 -13.36
C VAL A 70 20.54 25.33 -14.50
N TYR A 71 20.13 25.02 -15.72
CA TYR A 71 20.49 25.84 -16.88
C TYR A 71 19.92 27.27 -16.79
N HIS A 72 18.69 27.42 -16.29
CA HIS A 72 18.06 28.70 -16.00
C HIS A 72 18.86 29.49 -14.97
N ALA A 73 19.28 28.86 -13.86
CA ALA A 73 20.10 29.48 -12.83
C ALA A 73 21.47 29.92 -13.37
N LEU A 74 22.13 29.09 -14.20
CA LEU A 74 23.42 29.41 -14.80
C LEU A 74 23.33 30.59 -15.80
N ASN A 75 22.31 30.61 -16.65
CA ASN A 75 22.13 31.69 -17.64
C ASN A 75 21.72 33.03 -16.98
N ASN A 76 21.10 32.96 -15.81
CA ASN A 76 20.75 34.12 -14.98
C ASN A 76 21.75 34.36 -13.83
N TRP A 77 22.89 33.67 -13.83
CA TRP A 77 23.87 33.69 -12.74
C TRP A 77 24.46 35.07 -12.48
N ALA A 78 24.66 35.88 -13.53
CA ALA A 78 25.10 37.26 -13.38
C ALA A 78 24.08 38.13 -12.61
N LEU A 79 22.77 37.89 -12.83
CA LEU A 79 21.69 38.56 -12.11
C LEU A 79 21.63 38.06 -10.66
N LEU A 80 21.70 36.74 -10.46
CA LEU A 80 21.74 36.11 -9.14
C LEU A 80 22.94 36.61 -8.32
N LYS A 81 24.14 36.68 -8.91
CA LYS A 81 25.33 37.23 -8.25
C LYS A 81 25.17 38.70 -7.88
N LYS A 82 24.62 39.54 -8.76
CA LYS A 82 24.38 40.96 -8.42
C LYS A 82 23.39 41.09 -7.26
N TYR A 83 22.31 40.30 -7.31
CA TYR A 83 21.31 40.25 -6.25
C TYR A 83 21.91 39.77 -4.92
N LEU A 84 22.67 38.67 -4.95
CA LEU A 84 23.32 38.09 -3.77
C LEU A 84 24.48 38.96 -3.27
N ALA A 85 25.36 39.47 -4.11
CA ALA A 85 26.53 40.25 -3.68
C ALA A 85 26.15 41.56 -2.98
N GLY A 86 25.11 42.26 -3.45
CA GLY A 86 24.58 43.44 -2.74
C GLY A 86 23.88 43.06 -1.42
N LYS A 87 23.21 41.89 -1.40
CA LYS A 87 22.45 41.40 -0.25
C LYS A 87 23.25 40.53 0.73
N VAL A 88 24.49 40.13 0.45
CA VAL A 88 25.30 39.33 1.40
C VAL A 88 25.83 40.22 2.53
N ALA A 89 26.25 41.45 2.20
CA ALA A 89 26.63 42.44 3.20
C ALA A 89 25.43 42.92 4.05
N GLU A 90 24.23 43.00 3.48
CA GLU A 90 22.97 43.27 4.22
C GLU A 90 22.39 42.04 4.91
N GLY A 91 22.54 40.85 4.32
CA GLY A 91 21.99 39.58 4.79
C GLY A 91 22.69 39.07 6.04
N LEU A 92 23.98 39.42 6.22
CA LEU A 92 24.67 39.25 7.51
C LEU A 92 24.09 40.13 8.63
N LYS A 93 23.32 41.18 8.30
CA LYS A 93 22.51 41.96 9.25
C LYS A 93 21.12 41.33 9.51
N MET A 94 20.64 40.47 8.59
CA MET A 94 19.36 39.74 8.67
C MET A 94 19.48 38.39 9.39
N LYS A 95 20.21 38.36 10.51
CA LYS A 95 20.47 37.11 11.25
C LYS A 95 19.18 36.41 11.69
N LYS A 96 18.14 37.17 12.03
CA LYS A 96 16.83 36.64 12.44
C LYS A 96 16.11 35.95 11.29
N GLU A 97 16.11 36.56 10.10
CA GLU A 97 15.44 36.06 8.90
C GLU A 97 16.17 34.85 8.34
N LEU A 98 17.50 34.84 8.38
CA LEU A 98 18.31 33.66 8.03
C LEU A 98 18.05 32.50 8.99
N THR A 99 18.01 32.77 10.30
CA THR A 99 17.71 31.75 11.31
C THR A 99 16.30 31.21 11.14
N LEU A 100 15.31 32.09 10.94
CA LEU A 100 13.93 31.71 10.70
C LEU A 100 13.78 30.88 9.42
N SER A 101 14.45 31.27 8.33
CA SER A 101 14.42 30.53 7.06
C SER A 101 15.04 29.14 7.21
N ALA A 102 16.17 29.03 7.92
CA ALA A 102 16.79 27.75 8.24
C ALA A 102 15.88 26.87 9.12
N LEU A 103 15.22 27.45 10.13
CA LEU A 103 14.25 26.76 10.98
C LEU A 103 13.03 26.28 10.19
N ILE A 104 12.51 27.08 9.26
CA ILE A 104 11.39 26.70 8.39
C ILE A 104 11.80 25.54 7.47
N LEU A 105 12.97 25.61 6.84
CA LEU A 105 13.48 24.51 6.00
C LEU A 105 13.68 23.23 6.83
N LEU A 106 14.22 23.35 8.03
CA LEU A 106 14.35 22.23 8.96
C LEU A 106 12.97 21.69 9.34
N ALA A 107 11.99 22.55 9.60
CA ALA A 107 10.62 22.15 9.90
C ALA A 107 9.98 21.41 8.72
N VAL A 108 10.15 21.88 7.48
CA VAL A 108 9.63 21.18 6.27
C VAL A 108 10.17 19.75 6.16
N ILE A 109 11.39 19.49 6.66
CA ILE A 109 11.98 18.15 6.70
C ILE A 109 11.49 17.36 7.93
N LEU A 110 11.57 17.93 9.13
CA LEU A 110 11.33 17.21 10.38
C LEU A 110 9.85 17.01 10.72
N VAL A 111 9.00 18.01 10.44
CA VAL A 111 7.59 17.98 10.82
C VAL A 111 6.83 16.81 10.19
N PRO A 112 6.99 16.48 8.89
CA PRO A 112 6.40 15.27 8.33
C PRO A 112 6.90 13.98 9.01
N MET A 113 8.20 13.91 9.34
CA MET A 113 8.79 12.73 10.00
C MET A 113 8.25 12.52 11.42
N LEU A 114 8.03 13.62 12.15
CA LEU A 114 7.47 13.61 13.50
C LEU A 114 5.93 13.52 13.51
N ARG A 115 5.29 13.49 12.33
CA ARG A 115 3.84 13.45 12.14
C ARG A 115 3.10 14.53 12.97
N VAL A 116 3.62 15.76 12.96
CA VAL A 116 3.02 16.88 13.70
C VAL A 116 1.90 17.53 12.88
N TRP A 117 0.77 17.76 13.53
CA TRP A 117 -0.38 18.49 12.98
C TRP A 117 -0.03 20.00 12.82
N PRO A 118 -0.43 20.71 11.75
CA PRO A 118 -1.38 20.34 10.69
C PRO A 118 -0.74 19.75 9.42
N VAL A 119 0.59 19.59 9.34
CA VAL A 119 1.26 19.13 8.11
C VAL A 119 0.83 17.71 7.72
N THR A 120 0.51 16.87 8.71
CA THR A 120 -0.05 15.54 8.43
C THR A 120 -1.38 15.56 7.71
N MET A 121 -2.16 16.66 7.74
CA MET A 121 -3.44 16.73 7.02
C MET A 121 -3.28 16.51 5.51
N VAL A 122 -2.16 16.95 4.93
CA VAL A 122 -1.85 16.71 3.51
C VAL A 122 -1.57 15.22 3.28
N LEU A 123 -0.84 14.56 4.18
CA LEU A 123 -0.56 13.12 4.06
C LEU A 123 -1.85 12.29 4.27
N ASP A 124 -2.63 12.64 5.29
CA ASP A 124 -3.88 11.96 5.65
C ASP A 124 -4.94 12.13 4.55
N LEU A 125 -4.99 13.29 3.88
CA LEU A 125 -5.85 13.50 2.71
C LEU A 125 -5.44 12.62 1.53
N SER A 126 -4.14 12.50 1.24
CA SER A 126 -3.66 11.57 0.20
C SER A 126 -4.06 10.13 0.53
N ASP A 127 -3.89 9.71 1.78
CA ASP A 127 -4.26 8.37 2.23
C ASP A 127 -5.77 8.13 2.15
N TYR A 128 -6.59 9.12 2.50
CA TYR A 128 -8.03 9.07 2.38
C TYR A 128 -8.48 8.89 0.91
N LEU A 129 -7.97 9.73 0.00
CA LEU A 129 -8.25 9.63 -1.43
C LEU A 129 -7.79 8.29 -2.01
N LYS A 130 -6.63 7.78 -1.59
CA LYS A 130 -6.12 6.48 -2.02
C LYS A 130 -7.01 5.33 -1.59
N LYS A 131 -7.59 5.41 -0.38
CA LYS A 131 -8.49 4.39 0.17
C LYS A 131 -9.90 4.46 -0.43
N SER A 132 -10.38 5.63 -0.84
CA SER A 132 -11.72 5.77 -1.43
C SER A 132 -11.88 5.01 -2.76
N TRP A 133 -10.79 4.60 -3.39
CA TRP A 133 -10.81 3.71 -4.56
C TRP A 133 -11.17 2.25 -4.23
N VAL A 134 -11.18 1.85 -2.95
CA VAL A 134 -11.60 0.52 -2.51
C VAL A 134 -13.07 0.56 -2.12
N ILE A 135 -13.95 0.07 -3.00
CA ILE A 135 -15.41 0.09 -2.80
C ILE A 135 -15.86 -0.98 -1.79
N SER A 136 -15.29 -2.18 -1.86
CA SER A 136 -15.53 -3.24 -0.88
C SER A 136 -14.34 -4.21 -0.80
N LYS A 137 -14.27 -4.96 0.30
CA LYS A 137 -13.21 -5.96 0.54
C LYS A 137 -13.15 -7.04 -0.54
N GLU A 138 -14.25 -7.28 -1.24
CA GLU A 138 -14.32 -8.28 -2.33
C GLU A 138 -13.67 -7.79 -3.64
N TYR A 139 -13.44 -6.49 -3.77
CA TYR A 139 -12.74 -5.88 -4.90
C TYR A 139 -11.24 -5.72 -4.63
N GLU A 140 -10.76 -6.09 -3.44
CA GLU A 140 -9.33 -6.14 -3.15
C GLU A 140 -8.69 -7.41 -3.75
N PRO A 141 -7.42 -7.32 -4.18
CA PRO A 141 -6.70 -8.52 -4.57
C PRO A 141 -6.51 -9.45 -3.37
N PRO A 142 -6.61 -10.78 -3.57
CA PRO A 142 -6.54 -11.76 -2.50
C PRO A 142 -5.17 -11.79 -1.80
N PHE A 143 -4.12 -11.34 -2.48
CA PHE A 143 -2.77 -11.17 -1.92
C PHE A 143 -2.00 -10.08 -2.70
N GLY A 144 -0.84 -9.66 -2.19
CA GLY A 144 -0.01 -8.64 -2.86
C GLY A 144 0.52 -9.11 -4.22
N HIS A 145 0.52 -8.22 -5.21
CA HIS A 145 0.96 -8.51 -6.59
C HIS A 145 0.22 -9.70 -7.23
N ALA A 146 -1.05 -9.91 -6.88
CA ALA A 146 -1.87 -10.97 -7.44
C ALA A 146 -2.03 -10.87 -8.95
N GLU A 147 -2.00 -9.67 -9.49
CA GLU A 147 -2.05 -9.37 -10.92
C GLU A 147 -0.81 -9.82 -11.69
N GLU A 148 0.34 -9.93 -11.04
CA GLU A 148 1.64 -10.21 -11.69
C GLU A 148 1.90 -11.71 -11.84
N VAL A 149 1.26 -12.54 -11.00
CA VAL A 149 1.43 -13.99 -11.06
C VAL A 149 0.62 -14.61 -12.21
N SER A 150 1.08 -15.76 -12.70
CA SER A 150 0.36 -16.51 -13.74
C SER A 150 -1.00 -16.99 -13.25
N LEU A 151 -1.96 -17.14 -14.17
CA LEU A 151 -3.30 -17.67 -13.84
C LEU A 151 -3.22 -19.03 -13.12
N ARG A 152 -2.27 -19.89 -13.51
CA ARG A 152 -2.00 -21.17 -12.83
C ARG A 152 -1.56 -21.01 -11.38
N VAL A 153 -0.60 -20.11 -11.12
CA VAL A 153 -0.10 -19.85 -9.76
C VAL A 153 -1.19 -19.18 -8.92
N PHE A 154 -1.92 -18.25 -9.51
CA PHE A 154 -3.05 -17.61 -8.87
C PHE A 154 -4.11 -18.63 -8.46
N ALA A 155 -4.57 -19.46 -9.40
CA ALA A 155 -5.57 -20.50 -9.13
C ALA A 155 -5.15 -21.42 -7.98
N LYS A 156 -3.88 -21.83 -7.94
CA LYS A 156 -3.35 -22.63 -6.84
C LYS A 156 -3.40 -21.89 -5.49
N ARG A 157 -3.05 -20.60 -5.46
CA ARG A 157 -3.00 -19.81 -4.21
C ARG A 157 -4.38 -19.52 -3.62
N VAL A 158 -5.39 -19.38 -4.47
CA VAL A 158 -6.79 -19.12 -4.05
C VAL A 158 -7.67 -20.37 -4.18
N ASN A 159 -7.06 -21.55 -4.32
CA ASN A 159 -7.75 -22.83 -4.43
C ASN A 159 -8.87 -22.89 -5.50
N LEU A 160 -8.64 -22.32 -6.68
CA LEU A 160 -9.55 -22.37 -7.82
C LEU A 160 -9.36 -23.63 -8.65
N ASP A 161 -10.46 -24.21 -9.13
CA ASP A 161 -10.45 -25.20 -10.21
C ASP A 161 -10.02 -24.53 -11.52
N LEU A 162 -8.75 -24.73 -11.91
CA LEU A 162 -8.14 -24.07 -13.06
C LEU A 162 -8.84 -24.44 -14.37
N GLU A 163 -9.22 -25.70 -14.56
CA GLU A 163 -9.84 -26.17 -15.80
C GLU A 163 -11.23 -25.54 -15.98
N LYS A 164 -12.05 -25.54 -14.93
CA LYS A 164 -13.36 -24.87 -14.97
C LYS A 164 -13.22 -23.36 -15.15
N SER A 165 -12.22 -22.76 -14.52
CA SER A 165 -11.92 -21.33 -14.67
C SER A 165 -11.58 -20.99 -16.12
N LEU A 166 -10.74 -21.78 -16.80
CA LEU A 166 -10.40 -21.58 -18.21
C LEU A 166 -11.61 -21.76 -19.13
N GLN A 167 -12.45 -22.75 -18.86
CA GLN A 167 -13.69 -22.98 -19.62
C GLN A 167 -14.64 -21.78 -19.51
N GLU A 168 -14.81 -21.23 -18.31
CA GLU A 168 -15.64 -20.03 -18.10
C GLU A 168 -15.06 -18.81 -18.79
N LEU A 169 -13.75 -18.57 -18.67
CA LEU A 169 -13.08 -17.45 -19.34
C LEU A 169 -13.28 -17.58 -20.86
N LYS A 170 -13.08 -18.77 -21.43
CA LYS A 170 -13.31 -19.04 -22.84
C LYS A 170 -14.77 -18.84 -23.25
N ALA A 171 -15.73 -19.28 -22.44
CA ALA A 171 -17.16 -19.08 -22.68
C ALA A 171 -17.55 -17.59 -22.71
N ARG A 172 -16.81 -16.75 -21.98
CA ARG A 172 -16.95 -15.28 -21.98
C ARG A 172 -16.15 -14.59 -23.08
N GLY A 173 -15.50 -15.34 -23.98
CA GLY A 173 -14.67 -14.80 -25.04
C GLY A 173 -13.32 -14.26 -24.56
N ILE A 174 -12.89 -14.58 -23.34
CA ILE A 174 -11.62 -14.15 -22.76
C ILE A 174 -10.53 -15.13 -23.18
N GLN A 175 -9.53 -14.63 -23.90
CA GLN A 175 -8.32 -15.37 -24.26
C GLN A 175 -7.38 -15.44 -23.05
N ALA A 176 -7.26 -16.61 -22.43
CA ALA A 176 -6.44 -16.80 -21.25
C ALA A 176 -5.49 -17.99 -21.44
N ASP A 177 -4.19 -17.72 -21.34
CA ASP A 177 -3.16 -18.77 -21.21
C ASP A 177 -2.86 -18.98 -19.71
N PRO A 178 -2.86 -20.22 -19.19
CA PRO A 178 -2.54 -20.49 -17.79
C PRO A 178 -1.17 -19.99 -17.33
N SER A 179 -0.21 -19.86 -18.24
CA SER A 179 1.15 -19.38 -17.97
C SER A 179 1.26 -17.86 -17.95
N ASP A 180 0.31 -17.15 -18.56
CA ASP A 180 0.27 -15.70 -18.59
C ASP A 180 -0.19 -15.11 -17.27
N SER A 181 0.33 -13.93 -16.93
CA SER A 181 -0.10 -13.18 -15.76
C SER A 181 -1.54 -12.68 -15.92
N LEU A 182 -2.26 -12.55 -14.80
CA LEU A 182 -3.59 -11.96 -14.79
C LEU A 182 -3.62 -10.57 -15.42
N GLN A 183 -2.57 -9.77 -15.20
CA GLN A 183 -2.42 -8.46 -15.82
C GLN A 183 -2.29 -8.56 -17.34
N LYS A 184 -1.50 -9.50 -17.87
CA LYS A 184 -1.35 -9.70 -19.32
C LYS A 184 -2.65 -10.17 -19.94
N ILE A 185 -3.31 -11.16 -19.34
CA ILE A 185 -4.62 -11.66 -19.77
C ILE A 185 -5.63 -10.50 -19.76
N ALA A 186 -5.67 -9.70 -18.71
CA ALA A 186 -6.58 -8.57 -18.61
C ALA A 186 -6.34 -7.54 -19.71
N LYS A 187 -5.08 -7.21 -20.01
CA LYS A 187 -4.70 -6.25 -21.05
C LYS A 187 -5.11 -6.70 -22.45
N VAL A 188 -4.83 -7.96 -22.81
CA VAL A 188 -5.19 -8.52 -24.13
C VAL A 188 -6.71 -8.51 -24.34
N ASN A 189 -7.47 -8.70 -23.27
CA ASN A 189 -8.93 -8.79 -23.32
C ASN A 189 -9.65 -7.47 -22.94
N GLY A 190 -8.93 -6.34 -22.82
CA GLY A 190 -9.52 -5.04 -22.51
C GLY A 190 -10.28 -4.98 -21.17
N THR A 191 -9.89 -5.81 -20.20
CA THR A 191 -10.55 -5.94 -18.89
C THR A 191 -9.56 -5.61 -17.74
N SER A 192 -9.87 -6.04 -16.52
CA SER A 192 -9.01 -5.91 -15.34
C SER A 192 -8.80 -7.26 -14.63
N PRO A 193 -7.66 -7.46 -13.94
CA PRO A 193 -7.43 -8.64 -13.09
C PRO A 193 -8.57 -8.90 -12.10
N MET A 194 -9.14 -7.83 -11.54
CA MET A 194 -10.31 -7.87 -10.67
C MET A 194 -11.51 -8.54 -11.33
N LEU A 195 -11.88 -8.10 -12.54
CA LEU A 195 -13.03 -8.66 -13.27
C LEU A 195 -12.78 -10.11 -13.72
N LEU A 196 -11.54 -10.44 -14.09
CA LEU A 196 -11.15 -11.82 -14.36
C LEU A 196 -11.37 -12.71 -13.14
N PHE A 197 -10.90 -12.26 -11.97
CA PHE A 197 -11.07 -13.02 -10.74
C PHE A 197 -12.54 -13.17 -10.36
N GLN A 198 -13.34 -12.10 -10.46
CA GLN A 198 -14.77 -12.17 -10.17
C GLN A 198 -15.52 -13.17 -11.06
N ALA A 199 -15.12 -13.31 -12.33
CA ALA A 199 -15.75 -14.26 -13.25
C ALA A 199 -15.50 -15.73 -12.83
N ILE A 200 -14.33 -16.02 -12.26
CA ILE A 200 -13.90 -17.39 -11.92
C ILE A 200 -14.01 -17.72 -10.43
N LYS A 201 -14.25 -16.74 -9.54
CA LYS A 201 -14.35 -16.92 -8.09
C LYS A 201 -15.34 -18.01 -7.68
N LYS A 202 -16.41 -18.22 -8.44
CA LYS A 202 -17.40 -19.29 -8.20
C LYS A 202 -16.84 -20.72 -8.30
N PHE A 203 -15.64 -20.89 -8.86
CA PHE A 203 -14.93 -22.17 -8.91
C PHE A 203 -13.87 -22.31 -7.83
N GLU A 204 -13.92 -21.44 -6.80
CA GLU A 204 -13.14 -21.63 -5.60
C GLU A 204 -13.60 -22.95 -5.00
N ILE A 205 -12.70 -23.93 -5.01
CA ILE A 205 -12.92 -25.19 -4.34
C ILE A 205 -12.92 -24.81 -2.87
N PRO A 206 -14.06 -24.95 -2.16
CA PRO A 206 -14.05 -24.77 -0.72
C PRO A 206 -12.94 -25.66 -0.21
N ALA A 207 -11.97 -25.10 0.52
CA ALA A 207 -11.04 -25.94 1.24
C ALA A 207 -11.92 -26.93 2.00
N GLU A 208 -11.72 -28.24 1.79
CA GLU A 208 -12.32 -29.21 2.69
C GLU A 208 -11.96 -28.72 4.08
N ALA A 209 -12.97 -28.33 4.88
CA ALA A 209 -12.76 -28.16 6.30
C ALA A 209 -12.05 -29.44 6.71
N PRO A 210 -10.81 -29.37 7.24
CA PRO A 210 -9.95 -30.53 7.37
C PRO A 210 -10.81 -31.64 7.93
N ALA A 211 -11.04 -32.68 7.11
CA ALA A 211 -12.01 -33.73 7.38
C ALA A 211 -11.80 -34.13 8.82
N GLN A 212 -12.79 -33.84 9.69
CA GLN A 212 -12.67 -33.83 11.16
C GLN A 212 -11.69 -34.91 11.60
N ALA A 213 -10.42 -34.53 11.72
CA ALA A 213 -9.41 -35.44 12.18
C ALA A 213 -9.82 -35.66 13.61
N LYS A 214 -10.13 -36.91 13.97
CA LYS A 214 -10.33 -37.32 15.36
C LYS A 214 -8.98 -37.24 16.09
N GLY A 215 -8.46 -36.03 16.21
CA GLY A 215 -7.16 -35.63 16.76
C GLY A 215 -7.16 -34.10 16.93
N PRO A 216 -6.28 -33.54 17.78
CA PRO A 216 -6.38 -32.15 18.22
C PRO A 216 -6.39 -31.16 17.04
N LEU A 217 -7.38 -30.25 17.04
CA LEU A 217 -7.70 -29.31 15.95
C LEU A 217 -6.59 -28.29 15.65
N PHE A 218 -5.62 -28.12 16.54
CA PHE A 218 -4.47 -27.23 16.37
C PHE A 218 -3.23 -27.83 17.05
N THR A 219 -2.07 -27.71 16.39
CA THR A 219 -0.74 -27.92 17.00
C THR A 219 -0.09 -26.56 17.28
N PRO A 220 0.88 -26.46 18.21
CA PRO A 220 1.57 -25.20 18.51
C PRO A 220 2.19 -24.54 17.27
N ASP A 221 2.79 -25.33 16.38
CA ASP A 221 3.45 -24.84 15.17
C ASP A 221 2.44 -24.30 14.13
N LEU A 222 1.27 -24.95 14.02
CA LEU A 222 0.20 -24.50 13.12
C LEU A 222 -0.43 -23.18 13.59
N VAL A 223 -0.47 -22.94 14.91
CA VAL A 223 -0.91 -21.66 15.48
C VAL A 223 0.07 -20.55 15.13
N ASP A 224 1.37 -20.81 15.22
CA ASP A 224 2.39 -19.83 14.84
C ASP A 224 2.32 -19.49 13.35
N GLU A 225 2.25 -20.49 12.47
CA GLU A 225 2.20 -20.27 11.02
C GLU A 225 0.97 -19.47 10.59
N LYS A 226 -0.20 -19.79 11.15
CA LYS A 226 -1.47 -19.18 10.74
C LYS A 226 -1.70 -17.79 11.34
N PHE A 227 -1.17 -17.52 12.52
CA PHE A 227 -1.51 -16.31 13.28
C PHE A 227 -0.35 -15.34 13.48
N ALA A 228 0.88 -15.71 13.15
CA ALA A 228 2.02 -14.79 13.15
C ALA A 228 1.75 -13.57 12.24
N GLY A 229 2.05 -12.37 12.75
CA GLY A 229 1.85 -11.12 12.01
C GLY A 229 0.39 -10.65 11.85
N THR A 230 -0.60 -11.42 12.32
CA THR A 230 -2.04 -11.08 12.15
C THR A 230 -2.61 -10.15 13.23
N GLY A 231 -1.77 -9.67 14.16
CA GLY A 231 -2.19 -8.77 15.23
C GLY A 231 -2.97 -9.44 16.36
N VAL A 232 -2.67 -10.71 16.67
CA VAL A 232 -3.32 -11.52 17.74
C VAL A 232 -3.48 -10.76 19.06
N GLY A 233 -2.46 -10.00 19.47
CA GLY A 233 -2.49 -9.26 20.73
C GLY A 233 -3.65 -8.27 20.87
N ARG A 234 -4.21 -7.75 19.77
CA ARG A 234 -5.31 -6.77 19.81
C ARG A 234 -6.69 -7.42 19.87
N LYS A 235 -6.77 -8.73 19.70
CA LYS A 235 -8.05 -9.45 19.64
C LYS A 235 -8.51 -9.84 21.03
N THR A 236 -9.81 -9.99 21.19
CA THR A 236 -10.45 -10.52 22.38
C THR A 236 -10.67 -12.03 22.26
N LEU A 237 -10.95 -12.70 23.38
CA LEU A 237 -11.29 -14.12 23.38
C LEU A 237 -12.54 -14.43 22.52
N ALA A 238 -13.54 -13.54 22.55
CA ALA A 238 -14.78 -13.69 21.78
C ALA A 238 -14.53 -13.65 20.26
N GLU A 239 -13.72 -12.69 19.80
CA GLU A 239 -13.34 -12.58 18.38
C GLU A 239 -12.54 -13.81 17.91
N MET A 240 -11.65 -14.33 18.77
CA MET A 240 -10.87 -15.52 18.44
C MET A 240 -11.70 -16.80 18.41
N ILE A 241 -12.65 -16.95 19.33
CA ILE A 241 -13.62 -18.06 19.31
C ILE A 241 -14.44 -18.02 18.01
N GLN A 242 -14.94 -16.84 17.63
CA GLN A 242 -15.69 -16.67 16.38
C GLN A 242 -14.83 -16.98 15.15
N GLN A 243 -13.56 -16.58 15.16
CA GLN A 243 -12.64 -16.79 14.04
C GLN A 243 -12.17 -18.26 13.91
N THR A 244 -12.03 -18.98 15.02
CA THR A 244 -11.43 -20.33 15.04
C THR A 244 -12.45 -21.45 15.20
N GLY A 245 -13.68 -21.13 15.62
CA GLY A 245 -14.75 -22.11 15.83
C GLY A 245 -14.54 -23.00 17.05
N VAL A 246 -13.61 -22.65 17.95
CA VAL A 246 -13.35 -23.41 19.18
C VAL A 246 -14.51 -23.26 20.16
N ASP A 247 -14.86 -24.35 20.85
CA ASP A 247 -15.90 -24.35 21.87
C ASP A 247 -15.56 -23.35 23.01
N PRO A 248 -16.45 -22.37 23.29
CA PRO A 248 -16.22 -21.38 24.35
C PRO A 248 -15.96 -21.97 25.74
N ALA A 249 -16.60 -23.09 26.08
CA ALA A 249 -16.43 -23.74 27.37
C ALA A 249 -15.04 -24.37 27.47
N LYS A 250 -14.58 -25.06 26.41
CA LYS A 250 -13.23 -25.66 26.37
C LYS A 250 -12.13 -24.61 26.37
N ALA A 251 -12.32 -23.50 25.65
CA ALA A 251 -11.37 -22.38 25.66
C ALA A 251 -11.20 -21.79 27.07
N ARG A 252 -12.31 -21.56 27.79
CA ARG A 252 -12.27 -21.05 29.17
C ARG A 252 -11.67 -22.06 30.15
N GLU A 253 -11.96 -23.34 29.99
CA GLU A 253 -11.34 -24.41 30.78
C GLU A 253 -9.83 -24.46 30.61
N ARG A 254 -9.32 -24.39 29.36
CA ARG A 254 -7.88 -24.41 29.06
C ARG A 254 -7.14 -23.20 29.65
N LEU A 255 -7.73 -22.02 29.54
CA LEU A 255 -7.23 -20.79 30.15
C LEU A 255 -7.17 -20.94 31.69
N ALA A 256 -8.23 -21.48 32.30
CA ALA A 256 -8.30 -21.71 33.74
C ALA A 256 -7.26 -22.74 34.23
N ARG A 257 -7.09 -23.87 33.53
CA ARG A 257 -6.04 -24.88 33.83
C ARG A 257 -4.65 -24.26 33.79
N ASN A 258 -4.42 -23.39 32.83
CA ASN A 258 -3.18 -22.65 32.71
C ASN A 258 -3.12 -21.43 33.64
N ARG A 259 -4.11 -21.13 34.50
CA ARG A 259 -4.20 -19.92 35.36
C ARG A 259 -4.08 -18.59 34.60
N VAL A 260 -4.64 -18.52 33.39
CA VAL A 260 -4.76 -17.29 32.61
C VAL A 260 -6.18 -16.76 32.78
N GLU A 261 -6.30 -15.56 33.34
CA GLU A 261 -7.59 -14.88 33.48
C GLU A 261 -7.80 -13.85 32.38
N MET A 262 -8.91 -13.98 31.66
CA MET A 262 -9.39 -13.01 30.66
C MET A 262 -10.81 -12.60 31.03
N LYS A 263 -11.00 -11.30 31.32
CA LYS A 263 -12.31 -10.69 31.51
C LYS A 263 -12.96 -10.43 30.15
N ASP A 264 -14.28 -10.25 30.15
CA ASP A 264 -15.00 -9.90 28.93
C ASP A 264 -14.52 -8.51 28.44
N GLY A 265 -13.91 -8.49 27.24
CA GLY A 265 -13.28 -7.30 26.66
C GLY A 265 -11.75 -7.22 26.79
N ASP A 266 -11.12 -8.09 27.59
CA ASP A 266 -9.64 -8.17 27.65
C ASP A 266 -9.07 -8.65 26.31
N THR A 267 -7.96 -8.05 25.89
CA THR A 267 -7.21 -8.51 24.73
C THR A 267 -6.20 -9.60 25.10
N PHE A 268 -5.74 -10.37 24.11
CA PHE A 268 -4.62 -11.31 24.33
C PHE A 268 -3.34 -10.60 24.78
N HIS A 269 -3.16 -9.31 24.46
CA HIS A 269 -2.04 -8.52 24.97
C HIS A 269 -2.16 -8.24 26.47
N ASP A 270 -3.35 -7.90 26.95
CA ASP A 270 -3.59 -7.62 28.37
C ASP A 270 -3.38 -8.87 29.23
N ALA A 271 -3.88 -10.01 28.76
CA ALA A 271 -3.71 -11.30 29.41
C ALA A 271 -2.23 -11.75 29.42
N ALA A 272 -1.52 -11.50 28.32
CA ALA A 272 -0.09 -11.81 28.15
C ALA A 272 0.78 -10.99 29.11
N GLY A 273 0.47 -9.70 29.26
CA GLY A 273 1.16 -8.79 30.18
C GLY A 273 1.10 -9.26 31.63
N ARG A 274 -0.07 -9.74 32.10
CA ARG A 274 -0.24 -10.26 33.48
C ARG A 274 0.59 -11.51 33.76
N ARG A 275 0.81 -12.32 32.72
CA ARG A 275 1.49 -13.62 32.79
C ARG A 275 2.95 -13.58 32.37
N LYS A 276 3.42 -12.43 31.86
CA LYS A 276 4.77 -12.24 31.28
C LYS A 276 5.09 -13.24 30.16
N VAL A 277 4.07 -13.70 29.45
CA VAL A 277 4.19 -14.56 28.26
C VAL A 277 3.81 -13.76 27.02
N THR A 278 3.96 -14.35 25.84
CA THR A 278 3.53 -13.70 24.61
C THR A 278 2.03 -13.91 24.36
N PRO A 279 1.35 -12.98 23.65
CA PRO A 279 -0.04 -13.19 23.22
C PRO A 279 -0.25 -14.47 22.40
N MET A 280 0.80 -14.91 21.69
CA MET A 280 0.77 -16.13 20.90
C MET A 280 0.76 -17.38 21.78
N GLU A 281 1.47 -17.39 22.89
CA GLU A 281 1.46 -18.50 23.85
C GLU A 281 0.10 -18.64 24.52
N ILE A 282 -0.57 -17.54 24.84
CA ILE A 282 -1.96 -17.59 25.33
C ILE A 282 -2.90 -18.11 24.23
N LEU A 283 -2.69 -17.74 22.97
CA LEU A 283 -3.49 -18.29 21.88
C LEU A 283 -3.28 -19.80 21.72
N LYS A 284 -2.05 -20.31 21.89
CA LYS A 284 -1.76 -21.75 21.89
C LYS A 284 -2.51 -22.47 23.01
N VAL A 285 -2.60 -21.90 24.21
CA VAL A 285 -3.43 -22.45 25.31
C VAL A 285 -4.89 -22.57 24.90
N VAL A 286 -5.43 -21.58 24.18
CA VAL A 286 -6.84 -21.59 23.77
C VAL A 286 -7.08 -22.67 22.70
N LEU A 287 -6.18 -22.77 21.71
CA LEU A 287 -6.41 -23.57 20.51
C LEU A 287 -5.93 -25.02 20.62
N VAL A 288 -4.89 -25.30 21.42
CA VAL A 288 -4.23 -26.62 21.52
C VAL A 288 -4.64 -27.32 22.81
N ASP A 289 -5.13 -28.56 22.69
CA ASP A 289 -5.79 -29.30 23.78
C ASP A 289 -4.87 -29.59 24.98
N ASP A 290 -3.58 -29.85 24.72
CA ASP A 290 -2.57 -30.26 25.71
C ASP A 290 -1.42 -29.23 25.86
N TYR A 291 -1.65 -27.97 25.50
CA TYR A 291 -0.63 -26.95 25.63
C TYR A 291 -0.61 -26.34 27.04
N GLU A 292 0.51 -26.55 27.72
CA GLU A 292 0.79 -25.94 29.01
C GLU A 292 1.83 -24.82 28.87
N LEU A 293 1.54 -23.67 29.49
CA LEU A 293 2.49 -22.57 29.60
C LEU A 293 3.62 -22.99 30.54
N LYS A 294 4.86 -22.84 30.06
CA LYS A 294 6.05 -22.95 30.90
C LYS A 294 6.25 -21.71 31.76
#